data_AF-A0A6P0DQB4-F1
#
_entry.id   AF-A0A6P0DQB4-F1
#
_cell.length_a   1.000
_cell.length_b   1.000
_cell.length_c   1.000
_cell.angle_alpha   90.00
_cell.angle_beta   90.00
_cell.angle_gamma   90.00
#
_symmetry.space_group_name_H-M   'P 1'
#
loop_
_entity.id
_entity.type
_entity.pdbx_description
1 polymer ?
#
loop_
_entity_poly.entity_id
_entity_poly.type
_entity_poly.pdbx_seq_one_letter_code
_entity_poly.pdbx_strand_id
1 'polypeptide(L)'
;RILQGAAAWLLRDPATWQLIGKARAIYQQRRDALADALSERGIPIPAGQGLCLWVPVVSEPFAMVTLAARNIAVNPGSKFSVLPSSHIRVATSTLNDRCEEAADAIALAHAP
;
A
#
# COMPACT_ATOMS: atom_id res chain seq x y z
N ARG A 1 8.30 34.17 3.75
CA ARG A 1 8.49 32.78 3.24
C ARG A 1 8.18 31.77 4.34
N ILE A 2 6.92 31.68 4.77
CA ILE A 2 6.55 30.97 6.01
C ILE A 2 6.78 29.46 5.87
N LEU A 3 6.36 28.84 4.76
CA LEU A 3 6.56 27.39 4.53
C LEU A 3 8.05 26.99 4.55
N GLN A 4 8.91 27.76 3.87
CA GLN A 4 10.33 27.46 3.81
C GLN A 4 11.02 27.67 5.16
N GLY A 5 10.62 28.72 5.91
CA GLY A 5 11.11 28.95 7.27
C GLY A 5 10.69 27.85 8.24
N ALA A 6 9.43 27.42 8.18
CA ALA A 6 8.91 26.31 9.00
C ALA A 6 9.61 24.99 8.65
N ALA A 7 9.75 24.66 7.36
CA ALA A 7 10.46 23.45 6.94
C ALA A 7 11.93 23.47 7.39
N ALA A 8 12.64 24.59 7.23
CA ALA A 8 14.03 24.73 7.69
C ALA A 8 14.17 24.62 9.21
N TRP A 9 13.14 25.00 9.97
CA TRP A 9 13.09 24.79 11.41
C TRP A 9 12.87 23.30 11.74
N LEU A 10 11.83 22.67 11.16
CA LEU A 10 11.47 21.27 11.39
C LEU A 10 12.61 20.30 11.03
N LEU A 11 13.39 20.58 9.99
CA LEU A 11 14.55 19.75 9.59
C LEU A 11 15.64 19.68 10.67
N ARG A 12 15.72 20.67 11.58
CA ARG A 12 16.71 20.73 12.67
C ARG A 12 16.13 20.32 14.03
N ASP A 13 14.83 20.09 14.11
CA ASP A 13 14.14 19.77 15.36
C ASP A 13 14.19 18.27 15.66
N PRO A 14 14.78 17.83 16.80
CA PRO A 14 14.84 16.42 17.18
C PRO A 14 13.46 15.77 17.34
N ALA A 15 12.44 16.50 17.82
CA ALA A 15 11.10 15.94 18.00
C ALA A 15 10.45 15.59 16.65
N THR A 16 10.68 16.39 15.62
CA THR A 16 10.28 16.09 14.24
C THR A 16 10.92 14.79 13.74
N TRP A 17 12.21 14.59 13.99
CA TRP A 17 12.88 13.33 13.61
C TRP A 17 12.33 12.11 14.34
N GLN A 18 12.00 12.24 15.63
CA GLN A 18 11.34 11.18 16.39
C GLN A 18 9.96 10.86 15.82
N LEU A 19 9.18 11.88 15.42
CA LEU A 19 7.87 11.70 14.80
C LEU A 19 7.98 10.96 13.46
N ILE A 20 8.96 11.31 12.62
CA ILE A 20 9.24 10.60 11.36
C ILE A 20 9.63 9.14 11.63
N GLY A 21 10.45 8.89 12.65
CA GLY A 21 10.80 7.54 13.09
C GLY A 21 9.58 6.70 13.48
N LYS A 22 8.68 7.29 14.29
CA LYS A 22 7.41 6.65 14.66
C LYS A 22 6.53 6.38 13.44
N ALA A 23 6.39 7.34 12.53
CA ALA A 23 5.62 7.17 11.30
C ALA A 23 6.19 6.04 10.42
N ARG A 24 7.52 5.95 10.31
CA ARG A 24 8.20 4.85 9.59
C ARG A 24 7.82 3.48 10.16
N ALA A 25 7.85 3.32 11.48
CA ALA A 25 7.48 2.08 12.14
C ALA A 25 6.01 1.71 11.89
N ILE A 26 5.10 2.69 11.98
CA ILE A 26 3.67 2.48 11.70
C ILE A 26 3.44 2.03 10.25
N TYR A 27 4.05 2.71 9.28
CA TYR A 27 3.88 2.35 7.86
C TYR A 27 4.50 1.00 7.53
N GLN A 28 5.62 0.65 8.17
CA GLN A 28 6.19 -0.68 8.05
C GLN A 28 5.22 -1.73 8.59
N GLN A 29 4.73 -1.58 9.81
CA GLN A 29 3.78 -2.53 10.41
C GLN A 29 2.54 -2.76 9.53
N ARG A 30 1.93 -1.68 9.00
CA ARG A 30 0.75 -1.77 8.13
C ARG A 30 1.02 -2.50 6.82
N ARG A 31 2.19 -2.26 6.23
CA ARG A 31 2.60 -2.87 4.97
C ARG A 31 2.94 -4.34 5.15
N ASP A 32 3.70 -4.65 6.20
CA ASP A 32 4.13 -6.01 6.52
C ASP A 32 2.89 -6.86 6.86
N ALA A 33 1.94 -6.34 7.65
CA ALA A 33 0.68 -7.03 7.95
C ALA A 33 -0.13 -7.40 6.70
N LEU A 34 -0.25 -6.51 5.71
CA LEU A 34 -0.95 -6.84 4.47
C LEU A 34 -0.16 -7.85 3.63
N ALA A 35 1.17 -7.75 3.58
CA ALA A 35 2.00 -8.71 2.85
C ALA A 35 1.91 -10.12 3.47
N ASP A 36 1.88 -10.21 4.80
CA ASP A 36 1.71 -11.46 5.54
C ASP A 36 0.31 -12.04 5.27
N ALA A 37 -0.75 -11.23 5.39
CA ALA A 37 -2.13 -11.64 5.12
C ALA A 37 -2.34 -12.12 3.67
N LEU A 38 -1.65 -11.51 2.70
CA LEU A 38 -1.66 -11.96 1.30
C LEU A 38 -0.88 -13.26 1.11
N SER A 39 0.24 -13.43 1.82
CA SER A 39 1.03 -14.65 1.78
C SER A 39 0.24 -15.85 2.32
N GLU A 40 -0.52 -15.67 3.39
CA GLU A 40 -1.44 -16.68 3.93
C GLU A 40 -2.52 -17.12 2.92
N ARG A 41 -2.89 -16.22 2.00
CA ARG A 41 -3.85 -16.47 0.91
C ARG A 41 -3.19 -16.98 -0.37
N GLY A 42 -1.91 -17.35 -0.30
CA GLY A 42 -1.17 -17.92 -1.44
C GLY A 42 -0.60 -16.89 -2.41
N ILE A 43 -0.53 -15.61 -2.03
CA ILE A 43 -0.01 -14.51 -2.85
C ILE A 43 1.25 -13.96 -2.19
N PRO A 44 2.39 -14.69 -2.26
CA PRO A 44 3.62 -14.24 -1.64
C PRO A 44 4.14 -13.01 -2.37
N ILE A 45 4.20 -11.88 -1.67
CA ILE A 45 4.81 -10.66 -2.17
C ILE A 45 5.83 -10.13 -1.16
N PRO A 46 6.98 -9.63 -1.61
CA PRO A 46 7.88 -8.94 -0.71
C PRO A 46 7.20 -7.67 -0.20
N ALA A 47 7.11 -7.50 1.12
CA ALA A 47 6.59 -6.27 1.71
C ALA A 47 7.37 -5.04 1.21
N GLY A 48 8.69 -5.19 0.97
CA GLY A 48 9.53 -4.15 0.39
C GLY A 48 9.66 -2.91 1.28
N GLN A 49 9.80 -1.74 0.66
CA GLN A 49 9.83 -0.45 1.35
C GLN A 49 8.82 0.54 0.72
N GLY A 50 8.41 1.53 1.51
CA GLY A 50 7.49 2.58 1.07
C GLY A 50 6.08 2.39 1.61
N LEU A 51 5.12 3.00 0.90
CA LEU A 51 3.73 3.19 1.34
C LEU A 51 2.71 2.42 0.49
N CYS A 52 3.18 1.55 -0.40
CA CYS A 52 2.33 0.77 -1.28
C CYS A 52 2.89 -0.64 -1.47
N LEU A 53 2.00 -1.60 -1.70
CA LEU A 53 2.33 -2.92 -2.21
C LEU A 53 1.98 -3.02 -3.69
N TRP A 54 2.79 -3.81 -4.39
CA TRP A 54 2.60 -4.14 -5.79
C TRP A 54 2.09 -5.58 -5.87
N VAL A 55 0.84 -5.75 -6.26
CA VAL A 55 0.17 -7.05 -6.15
C VAL A 55 -0.19 -7.58 -7.54
N PRO A 56 0.26 -8.79 -7.92
CA PRO A 56 -0.12 -9.41 -9.18
C PRO A 56 -1.61 -9.77 -9.18
N VAL A 57 -2.29 -9.56 -10.30
CA VAL A 57 -3.69 -9.93 -10.51
C VAL A 57 -3.87 -10.59 -11.87
N VAL A 58 -4.94 -11.36 -12.05
CA VAL A 58 -5.26 -11.98 -13.35
C VAL A 58 -5.61 -10.92 -14.39
N SER A 59 -6.38 -9.90 -13.96
CA SER A 59 -6.87 -8.83 -14.83
C SER A 59 -7.05 -7.55 -14.03
N GLU A 60 -6.43 -6.44 -14.47
CA GLU A 60 -6.58 -5.14 -13.82
C GLU A 60 -8.04 -4.65 -13.80
N PRO A 61 -8.80 -4.69 -14.91
CA PRO A 61 -10.21 -4.33 -14.88
C PRO A 61 -11.04 -5.16 -13.89
N PHE A 62 -10.80 -6.48 -13.83
CA PHE A 62 -11.51 -7.36 -12.91
C PHE A 62 -11.19 -7.00 -11.45
N ALA A 63 -9.91 -6.83 -11.13
CA ALA A 63 -9.48 -6.40 -9.80
C ALA A 63 -10.12 -5.07 -9.40
N MET A 64 -10.06 -4.06 -10.28
CA MET A 64 -10.64 -2.74 -10.01
C MET A 64 -12.13 -2.82 -9.66
N VAL A 65 -12.92 -3.62 -10.40
CA VAL A 65 -14.36 -3.80 -10.14
C VAL A 65 -14.59 -4.59 -8.84
N THR A 66 -13.88 -5.70 -8.64
CA THR A 66 -14.03 -6.58 -7.48
C THR A 66 -13.72 -5.87 -6.16
N LEU A 67 -12.66 -5.05 -6.13
CA LEU A 67 -12.29 -4.27 -4.96
C LEU A 67 -13.21 -3.07 -4.75
N ALA A 68 -13.62 -2.37 -5.83
CA ALA A 68 -14.56 -1.25 -5.72
C ALA A 68 -15.92 -1.68 -5.15
N ALA A 69 -16.43 -2.86 -5.55
CA ALA A 69 -17.67 -3.43 -5.01
C ALA A 69 -17.61 -3.69 -3.49
N ARG A 70 -16.40 -3.77 -2.90
CA ARG A 70 -16.15 -3.94 -1.47
C ARG A 70 -15.72 -2.63 -0.78
N ASN A 71 -15.90 -1.50 -1.45
CA ASN A 71 -15.47 -0.19 -0.97
C ASN A 71 -13.96 -0.12 -0.68
N ILE A 72 -13.15 -0.78 -1.51
CA ILE A 72 -11.68 -0.74 -1.45
C ILE A 72 -11.18 -0.07 -2.72
N ALA A 73 -10.53 1.09 -2.55
CA ALA A 73 -9.92 1.83 -3.64
C ALA A 73 -8.47 1.40 -3.86
N VAL A 74 -8.14 1.01 -5.09
CA VAL A 74 -6.78 0.70 -5.53
C VAL A 74 -6.48 1.40 -6.85
N ASN A 75 -5.21 1.42 -7.26
CA ASN A 75 -4.84 1.93 -8.57
C ASN A 75 -4.41 0.79 -9.51
N PRO A 76 -4.77 0.85 -10.80
CA PRO A 76 -4.25 -0.09 -11.79
C PRO A 76 -2.74 0.11 -11.95
N GLY A 77 -2.01 -0.99 -12.09
CA GLY A 77 -0.56 -1.01 -12.18
C GLY A 77 -0.03 -0.43 -13.49
N SER A 78 -0.77 -0.58 -14.58
CA SER A 78 -0.47 0.01 -15.90
C SER A 78 -0.17 1.51 -15.86
N LYS A 79 -0.74 2.28 -14.92
CA LYS A 79 -0.43 3.72 -14.73
C LYS A 79 1.01 3.99 -14.22
N PHE A 80 1.67 2.98 -13.68
CA PHE A 80 2.98 3.06 -13.04
C PHE A 80 4.00 2.12 -13.66
N SER A 81 3.64 1.40 -14.72
CA SER A 81 4.53 0.48 -15.44
C SER A 81 4.81 0.99 -16.85
N VAL A 82 6.06 0.87 -17.29
CA VAL A 82 6.47 1.17 -18.67
C VAL A 82 6.11 0.00 -19.61
N LEU A 83 6.09 -1.22 -19.07
CA LEU A 83 5.76 -2.43 -19.81
C LEU A 83 4.36 -2.94 -19.43
N PRO A 84 3.67 -3.69 -20.31
CA PRO A 84 2.42 -4.35 -19.95
C PRO A 84 2.61 -5.22 -18.70
N SER A 85 1.77 -4.99 -17.69
CA SER A 85 1.80 -5.73 -16.43
C SER A 85 0.38 -5.85 -15.88
N SER A 86 0.01 -7.02 -15.35
CA SER A 86 -1.26 -7.20 -14.64
C SER A 86 -1.04 -7.08 -13.13
N HIS A 87 -1.02 -5.86 -12.62
CA HIS A 87 -0.82 -5.61 -11.19
C HIS A 87 -1.76 -4.52 -10.70
N ILE A 88 -1.98 -4.49 -9.40
CA ILE A 88 -2.60 -3.35 -8.72
C ILE A 88 -1.63 -2.76 -7.71
N ARG A 89 -1.69 -1.44 -7.58
CA ARG A 89 -0.99 -0.68 -6.54
C ARG A 89 -1.91 -0.47 -5.37
N VAL A 90 -1.58 -1.08 -4.24
CA VAL A 90 -2.37 -1.01 -3.00
C VAL A 90 -1.67 -0.08 -2.03
N ALA A 91 -2.31 1.04 -1.67
CA ALA A 91 -1.76 1.97 -0.69
C ALA A 91 -1.96 1.42 0.74
N THR A 92 -0.87 1.35 1.51
CA THR A 92 -0.89 0.83 2.88
C THR A 92 -0.74 1.91 3.93
N SER A 93 -0.43 3.16 3.54
CA SER A 93 -0.20 4.27 4.47
C SER A 93 -1.38 4.55 5.39
N THR A 94 -2.61 4.34 4.92
CA THR A 94 -3.86 4.53 5.69
C THR A 94 -4.56 3.23 6.05
N LEU A 95 -3.97 2.07 5.72
CA LEU A 95 -4.56 0.77 5.99
C LEU A 95 -4.46 0.46 7.48
N ASN A 96 -5.59 0.42 8.16
CA ASN A 96 -5.70 0.14 9.59
C ASN A 96 -6.38 -1.22 9.79
N ASP A 97 -7.65 -1.21 10.19
CA ASP A 97 -8.35 -2.36 10.78
C ASP A 97 -8.99 -3.27 9.72
N ARG A 98 -8.94 -2.85 8.44
CA ARG A 98 -9.51 -3.56 7.28
C ARG A 98 -8.46 -4.34 6.48
N CYS A 99 -7.34 -4.70 7.11
CA CYS A 99 -6.24 -5.41 6.45
C CYS A 99 -6.68 -6.77 5.89
N GLU A 100 -7.35 -7.60 6.72
CA GLU A 100 -7.85 -8.90 6.31
C GLU A 100 -8.88 -8.82 5.20
N GLU A 101 -9.84 -7.89 5.32
CA GLU A 101 -10.86 -7.66 4.29
C GLU A 101 -10.24 -7.26 2.94
N ALA A 102 -9.20 -6.42 2.98
CA ALA A 102 -8.45 -6.07 1.79
C ALA A 102 -7.72 -7.27 1.19
N ALA A 103 -7.08 -8.09 2.02
CA ALA A 103 -6.39 -9.30 1.59
C ALA A 103 -7.36 -10.32 0.95
N ASP A 104 -8.55 -10.52 1.53
CA ASP A 104 -9.60 -11.37 0.97
C ASP A 104 -10.08 -10.87 -0.39
N ALA A 105 -10.36 -9.57 -0.50
CA ALA A 105 -10.81 -8.97 -1.75
C ALA A 105 -9.76 -9.09 -2.87
N ILE A 106 -8.48 -8.92 -2.51
CA ILE A 106 -7.35 -9.10 -3.41
C ILE A 106 -7.22 -10.57 -3.83
N ALA A 107 -7.37 -11.52 -2.90
CA ALA A 107 -7.29 -12.94 -3.22
C ALA A 107 -8.36 -13.37 -4.21
N LEU A 108 -9.58 -12.85 -4.09
CA LEU A 108 -10.64 -13.06 -5.08
C LEU A 108 -10.30 -12.50 -6.46
N ALA A 109 -9.54 -11.41 -6.53
CA ALA A 109 -9.08 -10.81 -7.79
C ALA A 109 -7.84 -11.48 -8.38
N HIS A 110 -7.12 -12.27 -7.57
CA HIS A 110 -5.94 -13.04 -7.96
C HIS A 110 -6.27 -14.47 -8.40
N ALA A 111 -7.36 -15.05 -7.88
CA ALA A 111 -7.85 -16.34 -8.32
C ALA A 111 -8.30 -16.28 -9.80
N PRO A 112 -8.02 -17.33 -10.61
CA PRO A 112 -8.51 -17.44 -11.99
C PRO A 112 -10.04 -17.55 -12.09
#